data_AF-A0A366ELP1-F1
#
_entry.id   AF-A0A366ELP1-F1
#
_cell.length_a   1.000
_cell.length_b   1.000
_cell.length_c   1.000
_cell.angle_alpha   90.00
_cell.angle_beta   90.00
_cell.angle_gamma   90.00
#
_symmetry.space_group_name_H-M   'P 1'
#
loop_
_entity.id
_entity.type
_entity.pdbx_description
1 polymer ?
#
loop_
_entity_poly.entity_id
_entity_poly.type
_entity_poly.pdbx_seq_one_letter_code
_entity_poly.pdbx_strand_id
1 'polypeptide(L)'
;MITEIIRLKEQGVSFRKIAKELNTTVGKVQYQWVKYQKAQGNPTVNVGAPVEVIEPEVPKKRVGRASFGRKMPKPRAKNPRATELSIMFSTSSRIYCYWNITQEWIRHVKSHFKMNADPQSFVLRLYDITSISFNGHNHHAYSDSYVPHTESDWFVNGLKENRSYCMEIGMRLPSGDFVAFTRSNVLHTPRTSHHQEYHSMKELFEYEQGLIKEPKWVEHVSTYSYYVMNQGEKA
;
A
#
# COMPACT_ATOMS: atom_id res chain seq x y z
N MET A 1 -3.81 -42.06 -37.67
CA MET A 1 -2.78 -41.35 -36.86
C MET A 1 -2.74 -41.87 -35.43
N ILE A 2 -3.83 -41.78 -34.63
CA ILE A 2 -3.82 -42.27 -33.24
C ILE A 2 -3.60 -43.80 -33.13
N THR A 3 -4.16 -44.58 -34.05
CA THR A 3 -3.98 -46.05 -34.12
C THR A 3 -2.51 -46.45 -34.22
N GLU A 4 -1.73 -45.73 -35.03
CA GLU A 4 -0.30 -45.98 -35.20
C GLU A 4 0.51 -45.55 -33.98
N ILE A 5 0.11 -44.45 -33.32
CA ILE A 5 0.71 -44.01 -32.05
C ILE A 5 0.48 -45.07 -30.97
N ILE A 6 -0.70 -45.70 -30.91
CA ILE A 6 -1.00 -46.77 -29.94
C ILE A 6 -0.12 -47.99 -30.19
N ARG A 7 -0.09 -48.47 -31.44
CA ARG A 7 0.75 -49.61 -31.84
C ARG A 7 2.22 -49.39 -31.50
N LEU A 8 2.79 -48.24 -31.84
CA LEU A 8 4.20 -47.92 -31.56
C LEU A 8 4.45 -47.74 -30.05
N LYS A 9 3.44 -47.28 -29.30
CA LYS A 9 3.55 -47.11 -27.86
C LYS A 9 3.48 -48.44 -27.10
N GLU A 10 2.68 -49.39 -27.57
CA GLU A 10 2.67 -50.78 -27.08
C GLU A 10 4.00 -51.50 -27.34
N GLN A 11 4.70 -51.13 -28.43
CA GLN A 11 6.06 -51.58 -28.73
C GLN A 11 7.15 -50.88 -27.90
N GLY A 12 6.78 -49.99 -26.96
CA GLY A 12 7.72 -49.31 -26.06
C GLY A 12 8.49 -48.15 -26.69
N VAL A 13 8.11 -47.68 -27.87
CA VAL A 13 8.82 -46.62 -28.58
C VAL A 13 8.58 -45.25 -27.90
N SER A 14 9.63 -44.42 -27.82
CA SER A 14 9.53 -43.08 -27.23
C SER A 14 8.78 -42.11 -28.13
N PHE A 15 8.08 -41.12 -27.55
CA PHE A 15 7.31 -40.13 -28.32
C PHE A 15 8.14 -39.36 -29.35
N ARG A 16 9.44 -39.17 -29.09
CA ARG A 16 10.37 -38.52 -30.02
C ARG A 16 10.63 -39.36 -31.27
N LYS A 17 10.76 -40.68 -31.09
CA LYS A 17 10.95 -41.63 -32.19
C LYS A 17 9.66 -41.83 -32.99
N ILE A 18 8.50 -41.90 -32.32
CA ILE A 18 7.17 -41.92 -32.96
C ILE A 18 6.95 -40.66 -33.82
N ALA A 19 7.31 -39.48 -33.29
CA ALA A 19 7.16 -38.23 -34.04
C ALA A 19 8.01 -38.21 -35.31
N LYS A 20 9.25 -38.73 -35.23
CA LYS A 20 10.16 -38.84 -36.37
C LYS A 20 9.63 -39.83 -37.43
N GLU A 21 9.03 -40.94 -37.00
CA GLU A 21 8.53 -41.99 -37.88
C GLU A 21 7.21 -41.60 -38.58
N LEU A 22 6.37 -40.83 -37.90
CA LEU A 22 5.12 -40.30 -38.45
C LEU A 22 5.26 -38.94 -39.13
N ASN A 23 6.49 -38.44 -39.35
CA ASN A 23 6.80 -37.11 -39.89
C ASN A 23 5.96 -35.99 -39.24
N THR A 24 5.90 -35.98 -37.91
CA THR A 24 5.08 -35.05 -37.14
C THR A 24 5.85 -34.48 -35.94
N THR A 25 5.23 -33.58 -35.18
CA THR A 25 5.84 -32.98 -33.99
C THR A 25 5.53 -33.80 -32.74
N VAL A 26 6.48 -33.81 -31.79
CA VAL A 26 6.33 -34.53 -30.50
C VAL A 26 5.08 -34.09 -29.75
N GLY A 27 4.78 -32.79 -29.75
CA GLY A 27 3.58 -32.24 -29.12
C GLY A 27 2.28 -32.77 -29.73
N LYS A 28 2.23 -32.97 -31.05
CA LYS A 28 1.03 -33.52 -31.71
C LYS A 28 0.79 -34.99 -31.35
N VAL A 29 1.87 -35.77 -31.19
CA VAL A 29 1.81 -37.16 -30.70
C VAL A 29 1.35 -37.22 -29.25
N GLN A 30 1.93 -36.39 -28.38
CA GLN A 30 1.56 -36.33 -26.96
C GLN A 30 0.10 -35.91 -26.78
N TYR A 31 -0.35 -34.89 -27.53
CA TYR A 31 -1.73 -34.43 -27.49
C TYR A 31 -2.73 -35.54 -27.85
N GLN A 32 -2.46 -36.27 -28.94
CA GLN A 32 -3.30 -37.38 -29.38
C GLN A 32 -3.32 -38.52 -28.34
N TRP A 33 -2.17 -38.84 -27.73
CA TRP A 33 -2.05 -39.85 -26.68
C TRP A 33 -2.83 -39.49 -25.40
N VAL A 34 -2.67 -38.26 -24.91
CA VAL A 34 -3.40 -37.77 -23.73
C VAL A 34 -4.90 -37.71 -23.99
N LYS A 35 -5.31 -37.28 -25.18
CA LYS A 35 -6.71 -37.27 -25.61
C LYS A 35 -7.32 -38.68 -25.64
N TYR A 36 -6.55 -39.67 -26.10
CA TYR A 36 -6.96 -41.08 -26.10
C TYR A 36 -7.08 -41.64 -24.67
N GLN A 37 -6.12 -41.38 -23.79
CA GLN A 37 -6.18 -41.81 -22.38
C GLN A 37 -7.39 -41.22 -21.64
N LYS A 38 -7.69 -39.94 -21.91
CA LYS A 38 -8.86 -39.26 -21.33
C LYS A 38 -10.19 -39.83 -21.85
N ALA A 39 -10.23 -40.28 -23.11
CA ALA A 39 -11.41 -40.94 -23.69
C ALA A 39 -11.62 -42.38 -23.17
N GLN A 40 -10.55 -43.05 -22.72
CA GLN A 40 -10.58 -44.38 -22.10
C GLN A 40 -10.88 -44.36 -20.60
N GLY A 41 -11.16 -43.18 -20.02
CA GLY A 41 -11.60 -43.06 -18.63
C GLY A 41 -10.57 -43.54 -17.60
N ASN A 42 -9.28 -43.62 -17.94
CA ASN A 42 -8.24 -44.13 -17.06
C ASN A 42 -7.33 -42.99 -16.56
N PRO A 43 -7.67 -42.33 -15.44
CA PRO A 43 -6.86 -41.27 -14.86
C PRO A 43 -5.81 -41.89 -13.91
N THR A 44 -4.85 -42.66 -14.42
CA THR A 44 -3.70 -43.09 -13.58
C THR A 44 -2.52 -42.15 -13.76
N VAL A 45 -2.36 -41.32 -12.75
CA VAL A 45 -1.29 -40.38 -12.42
C VAL A 45 -0.01 -41.13 -12.05
N ASN A 46 1.16 -40.61 -12.43
CA ASN A 46 2.36 -40.52 -11.55
C ASN A 46 3.56 -39.88 -12.26
N VAL A 47 3.73 -38.56 -12.10
CA VAL A 47 5.01 -37.93 -11.74
C VAL A 47 4.69 -36.66 -10.95
N GLY A 48 5.14 -36.61 -9.68
CA GLY A 48 5.17 -35.42 -8.84
C GLY A 48 3.93 -35.24 -7.96
N ALA A 49 4.14 -35.08 -6.66
CA ALA A 49 3.11 -34.82 -5.65
C ALA A 49 2.08 -33.77 -6.12
N PRO A 50 0.79 -33.91 -5.77
CA PRO A 50 -0.21 -32.92 -6.13
C PRO A 50 0.10 -31.64 -5.36
N VAL A 51 0.72 -30.68 -6.04
CA VAL A 51 0.38 -29.29 -5.77
C VAL A 51 -1.12 -29.25 -6.06
N GLU A 52 -1.94 -29.12 -5.01
CA GLU A 52 -3.32 -28.69 -5.19
C GLU A 52 -3.23 -27.42 -6.04
N VAL A 53 -3.54 -27.56 -7.33
CA VAL A 53 -3.80 -26.42 -8.19
C VAL A 53 -5.09 -25.88 -7.62
N ILE A 54 -4.94 -24.96 -6.67
CA ILE A 54 -5.96 -23.98 -6.34
C ILE A 54 -6.29 -23.39 -7.70
N GLU A 55 -7.42 -23.79 -8.28
CA GLU A 55 -7.97 -23.08 -9.42
C GLU A 55 -7.91 -21.60 -9.02
N PRO A 56 -7.31 -20.71 -9.82
CA PRO A 56 -7.37 -19.31 -9.49
C PRO A 56 -8.85 -18.97 -9.54
N GLU A 57 -9.51 -18.98 -8.38
CA GLU A 57 -10.79 -18.35 -8.20
C GLU A 57 -10.53 -16.93 -8.66
N VAL A 58 -11.00 -16.61 -9.87
CA VAL A 58 -10.93 -15.26 -10.39
C VAL A 58 -11.55 -14.43 -9.29
N PRO A 59 -10.77 -13.59 -8.56
CA PRO A 59 -11.25 -12.99 -7.33
C PRO A 59 -12.53 -12.28 -7.73
N LYS A 60 -13.67 -12.73 -7.20
CA LYS A 60 -14.99 -12.21 -7.59
C LYS A 60 -14.84 -10.71 -7.52
N LYS A 61 -14.78 -10.07 -8.70
CA LYS A 61 -14.47 -8.64 -8.79
C LYS A 61 -15.53 -8.02 -7.91
N ARG A 62 -15.15 -7.54 -6.72
CA ARG A 62 -16.08 -6.91 -5.80
C ARG A 62 -16.42 -5.59 -6.47
N VAL A 63 -17.33 -5.65 -7.44
CA VAL A 63 -18.06 -4.50 -7.93
C VAL A 63 -18.91 -4.12 -6.74
N GLY A 64 -18.32 -3.31 -5.85
CA GLY A 64 -19.09 -2.60 -4.86
C GLY A 64 -20.18 -1.90 -5.65
N ARG A 65 -21.44 -2.31 -5.43
CA ARG A 65 -22.56 -1.51 -5.90
C ARG A 65 -22.40 -0.18 -5.18
N ALA A 66 -21.88 0.83 -5.87
CA ALA A 66 -21.97 2.20 -5.40
C ALA A 66 -23.46 2.47 -5.31
N SER A 67 -24.01 2.41 -4.09
CA SER A 67 -25.39 2.79 -3.88
C SER A 67 -25.43 4.30 -4.10
N PHE A 68 -25.71 4.72 -5.32
CA PHE A 68 -26.09 6.09 -5.62
C PHE A 68 -27.26 6.44 -4.68
N GLY A 69 -27.01 7.31 -3.71
CA GLY A 69 -27.98 7.66 -2.67
C GLY A 69 -27.57 7.37 -1.23
N ARG A 70 -26.43 6.71 -0.95
CA ARG A 70 -25.82 6.81 0.38
C ARG A 70 -25.34 8.24 0.55
N LYS A 71 -26.14 9.09 1.20
CA LYS A 71 -25.65 10.35 1.74
C LYS A 71 -24.44 10.01 2.58
N MET A 72 -23.31 10.69 2.33
CA MET A 72 -22.17 10.67 3.25
C MET A 72 -22.75 10.84 4.66
N PRO A 73 -22.40 9.99 5.64
CA PRO A 73 -22.78 10.25 7.00
C PRO A 73 -22.26 11.65 7.31
N LYS A 74 -23.17 12.61 7.48
CA LYS A 74 -22.80 13.92 8.01
C LYS A 74 -22.07 13.61 9.30
N PRO A 75 -20.84 14.14 9.53
CA PRO A 75 -20.19 13.94 10.81
C PRO A 75 -21.19 14.39 11.87
N ARG A 76 -21.71 13.43 12.64
CA ARG A 76 -22.49 13.74 13.82
C ARG A 76 -21.44 14.33 14.75
N ALA A 77 -21.32 15.66 14.76
CA ALA A 77 -20.57 16.36 15.78
C ALA A 77 -21.14 15.87 17.11
N LYS A 78 -20.41 14.96 17.78
CA LYS A 78 -20.87 14.36 19.04
C LYS A 78 -21.12 15.44 20.09
N ASN A 79 -20.55 16.63 19.89
CA ASN A 79 -20.90 17.90 20.52
C ASN A 79 -20.77 19.04 19.50
N PRO A 80 -21.83 19.80 19.17
CA PRO A 80 -21.73 20.97 18.27
C PRO A 80 -20.86 22.10 18.80
N ARG A 81 -20.41 22.02 20.07
CA ARG A 81 -19.49 22.96 20.72
C ARG A 81 -18.03 22.50 20.72
N ALA A 82 -17.73 21.30 20.24
CA ALA A 82 -16.37 20.80 20.26
C ALA A 82 -15.55 21.46 19.14
N THR A 83 -14.40 22.02 19.50
CA THR A 83 -13.44 22.53 18.54
C THR A 83 -12.77 21.35 17.82
N GLU A 84 -13.00 21.21 16.53
CA GLU A 84 -12.47 20.11 15.71
C GLU A 84 -11.60 20.63 14.57
N LEU A 85 -10.57 19.87 14.23
CA LEU A 85 -9.73 20.05 13.05
C LEU A 85 -9.52 18.67 12.43
N SER A 86 -9.65 18.59 11.12
CA SER A 86 -9.43 17.34 10.38
C SER A 86 -8.72 17.62 9.07
N ILE A 87 -7.82 16.70 8.71
CA ILE A 87 -7.04 16.77 7.48
C ILE A 87 -7.28 15.52 6.65
N MET A 88 -7.36 15.70 5.33
CA MET A 88 -7.54 14.62 4.36
C MET A 88 -6.75 14.92 3.08
N PHE A 89 -6.39 13.87 2.33
CA PHE A 89 -5.74 14.08 1.03
C PHE A 89 -6.71 14.69 0.05
N SER A 90 -6.25 15.76 -0.61
CA SER A 90 -6.82 16.23 -1.87
C SER A 90 -6.09 15.58 -3.05
N THR A 91 -4.75 15.51 -2.95
CA THR A 91 -3.83 14.90 -3.93
C THR A 91 -2.66 14.27 -3.17
N SER A 92 -1.78 13.52 -3.84
CA SER A 92 -0.60 12.89 -3.21
C SER A 92 0.31 13.85 -2.43
N SER A 93 0.42 15.12 -2.87
CA SER A 93 1.26 16.16 -2.25
C SER A 93 0.47 17.34 -1.65
N ARG A 94 -0.87 17.23 -1.59
CA ARG A 94 -1.77 18.29 -1.11
C ARG A 94 -2.81 17.74 -0.16
N ILE A 95 -2.98 18.42 0.97
CA ILE A 95 -4.07 18.15 1.92
C ILE A 95 -5.14 19.22 1.85
N TYR A 96 -6.36 18.78 2.05
CA TYR A 96 -7.49 19.60 2.43
C TYR A 96 -7.64 19.53 3.94
N CYS A 97 -7.79 20.68 4.58
CA CYS A 97 -8.05 20.78 6.00
C CYS A 97 -9.32 21.59 6.23
N TYR A 98 -10.11 21.16 7.19
CA TYR A 98 -11.30 21.88 7.62
C TYR A 98 -11.37 21.85 9.15
N TRP A 99 -11.94 22.89 9.72
CA TRP A 99 -12.09 23.04 11.16
C TRP A 99 -13.41 23.69 11.52
N ASN A 100 -13.79 23.48 12.76
CA ASN A 100 -14.90 24.19 13.39
C ASN A 100 -14.40 24.69 14.75
N ILE A 101 -14.32 26.01 14.90
CA ILE A 101 -13.91 26.67 16.13
C ILE A 101 -15.08 27.55 16.60
N THR A 102 -15.52 27.33 17.83
CA THR A 102 -16.60 28.13 18.42
C THR A 102 -16.13 29.53 18.79
N GLN A 103 -17.01 30.52 18.65
CA GLN A 103 -16.70 31.90 19.03
C GLN A 103 -16.55 32.05 20.55
N GLU A 104 -17.20 31.20 21.35
CA GLU A 104 -16.97 31.10 22.80
C GLU A 104 -15.52 30.74 23.10
N TRP A 105 -14.96 29.74 22.40
CA TRP A 105 -13.59 29.31 22.60
C TRP A 105 -12.60 30.42 22.27
N ILE A 106 -12.80 31.12 21.15
CA ILE A 106 -11.94 32.26 20.75
C ILE A 106 -11.99 33.36 21.82
N ARG A 107 -13.17 33.69 22.35
CA ARG A 107 -13.33 34.67 23.44
C ARG A 107 -12.60 34.23 24.71
N HIS A 108 -12.68 32.95 25.09
CA HIS A 108 -11.98 32.41 26.25
C HIS A 108 -10.46 32.51 26.09
N VAL A 109 -9.93 32.11 24.94
CA VAL A 109 -8.49 32.20 24.65
C VAL A 109 -8.02 33.66 24.68
N LYS A 110 -8.75 34.57 24.03
CA LYS A 110 -8.44 36.01 24.08
C LYS A 110 -8.39 36.54 25.51
N SER A 111 -9.39 36.22 26.32
CA SER A 111 -9.45 36.65 27.72
C SER A 111 -8.29 36.10 28.53
N HIS A 112 -7.96 34.82 28.36
CA HIS A 112 -6.84 34.17 29.02
C HIS A 112 -5.49 34.82 28.70
N PHE A 113 -5.25 35.14 27.42
CA PHE A 113 -4.00 35.77 26.95
C PHE A 113 -4.04 37.30 26.91
N LYS A 114 -5.09 37.93 27.47
CA LYS A 114 -5.28 39.39 27.52
C LYS A 114 -5.12 40.07 26.16
N MET A 115 -5.65 39.43 25.11
CA MET A 115 -5.62 39.97 23.76
C MET A 115 -6.76 40.97 23.58
N ASN A 116 -6.40 42.25 23.38
CA ASN A 116 -7.36 43.35 23.22
C ASN A 116 -7.87 43.51 21.78
N ALA A 117 -7.17 42.92 20.80
CA ALA A 117 -7.53 42.99 19.39
C ALA A 117 -8.15 41.66 18.90
N ASP A 118 -9.04 41.75 17.92
CA ASP A 118 -9.49 40.57 17.20
C ASP A 118 -8.33 39.95 16.42
N PRO A 119 -8.16 38.61 16.46
CA PRO A 119 -7.11 37.93 15.72
C PRO A 119 -7.33 38.15 14.24
N GLN A 120 -6.35 38.77 13.60
CA GLN A 120 -6.42 39.09 12.19
C GLN A 120 -6.40 37.82 11.32
N SER A 121 -5.73 36.76 11.78
CA SER A 121 -5.60 35.48 11.09
C SER A 121 -5.44 34.32 12.07
N PHE A 122 -5.97 33.15 11.72
CA PHE A 122 -5.52 31.88 12.29
C PHE A 122 -4.21 31.43 11.66
N VAL A 123 -3.49 30.59 12.39
CA VAL A 123 -2.26 29.96 11.94
C VAL A 123 -2.49 28.46 11.92
N LEU A 124 -2.33 27.87 10.73
CA LEU A 124 -2.26 26.43 10.53
C LEU A 124 -0.79 26.03 10.55
N ARG A 125 -0.39 25.30 11.58
CA ARG A 125 0.96 24.75 11.70
C ARG A 125 0.96 23.27 11.36
N LEU A 126 1.61 22.93 10.25
CA LEU A 126 1.80 21.55 9.80
C LEU A 126 3.14 21.04 10.35
N TYR A 127 3.13 19.91 11.05
CA TYR A 127 4.32 19.27 11.61
C TYR A 127 4.67 17.99 10.85
N ASP A 128 5.95 17.80 10.55
CA ASP A 128 6.50 16.49 10.17
C ASP A 128 6.85 15.70 11.44
N ILE A 129 6.09 14.64 11.68
CA ILE A 129 6.19 13.76 12.85
C ILE A 129 6.55 12.32 12.43
N THR A 130 7.23 12.17 11.30
CA THR A 130 7.63 10.86 10.78
C THR A 130 8.43 10.07 11.81
N SER A 131 7.95 8.86 12.13
CA SER A 131 8.55 7.96 13.12
C SER A 131 8.71 8.56 14.52
N ILE A 132 7.86 9.52 14.90
CA ILE A 132 7.85 10.14 16.23
C ILE A 132 6.47 9.95 16.88
N SER A 133 6.47 9.61 18.18
CA SER A 133 5.27 9.73 19.02
C SER A 133 5.11 11.19 19.47
N PHE A 134 4.20 11.91 18.83
CA PHE A 134 4.13 13.37 18.92
C PHE A 134 3.53 13.88 20.25
N ASN A 135 4.27 14.73 20.96
CA ASN A 135 3.90 15.37 22.23
C ASN A 135 3.59 16.88 22.09
N GLY A 136 3.58 17.42 20.88
CA GLY A 136 3.39 18.86 20.62
C GLY A 136 4.69 19.65 20.41
N HIS A 137 5.82 19.15 20.90
CA HIS A 137 7.10 19.85 20.86
C HIS A 137 8.18 19.08 20.11
N ASN A 138 8.07 17.75 20.01
CA ASN A 138 9.02 16.91 19.28
C ASN A 138 8.59 16.72 17.81
N HIS A 139 9.20 17.46 16.89
CA HIS A 139 8.93 17.37 15.46
C HIS A 139 10.23 17.52 14.66
N HIS A 140 10.26 16.99 13.43
CA HIS A 140 11.42 17.17 12.55
C HIS A 140 11.46 18.56 11.93
N ALA A 141 10.30 19.04 11.52
CA ALA A 141 10.11 20.35 10.91
C ALA A 141 8.65 20.78 11.05
N TYR A 142 8.40 22.07 10.92
CA TYR A 142 7.05 22.61 10.81
C TYR A 142 6.97 23.70 9.74
N SER A 143 5.76 23.94 9.24
CA SER A 143 5.46 25.03 8.33
C SER A 143 4.15 25.71 8.72
N ASP A 144 4.15 27.04 8.71
CA ASP A 144 3.00 27.87 9.11
C ASP A 144 2.30 28.44 7.88
N SER A 145 0.97 28.33 7.86
CA SER A 145 0.10 28.99 6.89
C SER A 145 -0.86 29.92 7.63
N TYR A 146 -0.88 31.19 7.23
CA TYR A 146 -1.80 32.18 7.79
C TYR A 146 -3.10 32.16 7.00
N VAL A 147 -4.22 32.01 7.71
CA VAL A 147 -5.56 31.94 7.11
C VAL A 147 -6.46 32.97 7.77
N PRO A 148 -7.31 33.69 7.03
CA PRO A 148 -8.29 34.59 7.63
C PRO A 148 -9.18 33.86 8.64
N HIS A 149 -9.52 34.51 9.74
CA HIS A 149 -10.35 33.91 10.78
C HIS A 149 -11.81 33.65 10.33
N THR A 150 -12.21 34.17 9.17
CA THR A 150 -13.54 34.00 8.57
C THR A 150 -13.69 32.66 7.85
N GLU A 151 -12.58 32.03 7.49
CA GLU A 151 -12.57 30.76 6.77
C GLU A 151 -12.66 29.57 7.73
N SER A 152 -13.28 28.49 7.24
CA SER A 152 -13.41 27.22 7.96
C SER A 152 -12.59 26.08 7.35
N ASP A 153 -11.98 26.31 6.19
CA ASP A 153 -11.23 25.31 5.46
C ASP A 153 -10.10 25.92 4.63
N TRP A 154 -9.13 25.10 4.26
CA TRP A 154 -7.96 25.51 3.50
C TRP A 154 -7.29 24.35 2.78
N PHE A 155 -6.48 24.66 1.77
CA PHE A 155 -5.60 23.69 1.12
C PHE A 155 -4.15 24.00 1.46
N VAL A 156 -3.42 22.96 1.89
CA VAL A 156 -1.98 23.06 2.15
C VAL A 156 -1.23 22.16 1.18
N ASN A 157 -0.26 22.77 0.49
CA ASN A 157 0.59 22.14 -0.53
C ASN A 157 1.98 21.85 0.03
N GLY A 158 2.78 21.09 -0.74
CA GLY A 158 4.20 20.91 -0.46
C GLY A 158 4.50 19.78 0.51
N LEU A 159 3.60 18.81 0.63
CA LEU A 159 3.86 17.61 1.41
C LEU A 159 4.94 16.76 0.73
N LYS A 160 5.90 16.29 1.54
CA LYS A 160 6.92 15.35 1.08
C LYS A 160 6.35 13.93 1.14
N GLU A 161 6.77 13.11 0.20
CA GLU A 161 6.49 11.68 0.11
C GLU A 161 7.03 10.87 1.30
N ASN A 162 6.36 9.77 1.64
CA ASN A 162 6.75 8.84 2.72
C ASN A 162 6.98 9.51 4.10
N ARG A 163 6.11 10.43 4.48
CA ARG A 163 6.17 11.22 5.72
C ARG A 163 4.85 11.20 6.46
N SER A 164 4.90 11.25 7.79
CA SER A 164 3.70 11.39 8.64
C SER A 164 3.55 12.82 9.10
N TYR A 165 2.35 13.37 8.89
CA TYR A 165 2.04 14.75 9.21
C TYR A 165 0.86 14.84 10.18
N CYS A 166 0.91 15.85 11.04
CA CYS A 166 -0.25 16.34 11.79
C CYS A 166 -0.29 17.86 11.72
N MET A 167 -1.49 18.42 11.89
CA MET A 167 -1.69 19.87 11.84
C MET A 167 -2.31 20.36 13.14
N GLU A 168 -1.92 21.55 13.57
CA GLU A 168 -2.58 22.29 14.62
C GLU A 168 -3.08 23.62 14.07
N ILE A 169 -4.30 23.99 14.46
CA ILE A 169 -4.84 25.33 14.21
C ILE A 169 -4.74 26.14 15.49
N GLY A 170 -4.34 27.39 15.38
CA GLY A 170 -4.15 28.25 16.52
C GLY A 170 -4.04 29.72 16.13
N MET A 171 -3.49 30.49 17.05
CA MET A 171 -3.20 31.91 16.83
C MET A 171 -1.81 32.26 17.31
N ARG A 172 -1.29 33.36 16.78
CA ARG A 172 -0.03 33.93 17.23
C ARG A 172 -0.30 35.02 18.26
N LEU A 173 0.37 34.94 19.39
CA LEU A 173 0.31 35.97 20.41
C LEU A 173 1.11 37.20 19.95
N PRO A 174 0.87 38.38 20.56
CA PRO A 174 1.71 39.55 20.35
C PRO A 174 3.19 39.31 20.72
N SER A 175 3.47 38.33 21.60
CA SER A 175 4.84 37.88 21.91
C SER A 175 5.53 37.16 20.76
N GLY A 176 4.79 36.72 19.74
CA GLY A 176 5.29 35.89 18.65
C GLY A 176 5.10 34.38 18.87
N ASP A 177 4.66 33.97 20.06
CA ASP A 177 4.42 32.56 20.40
C ASP A 177 3.17 32.04 19.69
N PHE A 178 3.20 30.78 19.29
CA PHE A 178 2.05 30.09 18.71
C PHE A 178 1.31 29.32 19.79
N VAL A 179 -0.01 29.54 19.87
CA VAL A 179 -0.89 28.79 20.76
C VAL A 179 -1.88 28.00 19.92
N ALA A 180 -1.76 26.68 19.99
CA ALA A 180 -2.66 25.74 19.35
C ALA A 180 -4.00 25.67 20.09
N PHE A 181 -5.10 25.57 19.33
CA PHE A 181 -6.45 25.37 19.85
C PHE A 181 -6.83 23.88 19.82
N THR A 182 -6.56 23.22 18.71
CA THR A 182 -6.89 21.81 18.50
C THR A 182 -5.93 21.20 17.46
N ARG A 183 -5.81 19.88 17.51
CA ARG A 183 -4.92 19.08 16.66
C ARG A 183 -5.74 18.18 15.76
N SER A 184 -5.27 17.99 14.53
CA SER A 184 -5.88 17.10 13.55
C SER A 184 -5.57 15.62 13.80
N ASN A 185 -6.23 14.75 13.04
CA ASN A 185 -5.75 13.40 12.79
C ASN A 185 -4.35 13.41 12.15
N VAL A 186 -3.65 12.28 12.24
CA VAL A 186 -2.37 12.06 11.55
C VAL A 186 -2.62 11.53 10.16
N LEU A 187 -1.78 11.94 9.22
CA LEU A 187 -1.89 11.59 7.81
C LEU A 187 -0.50 11.17 7.30
N HIS A 188 -0.41 9.99 6.67
CA HIS A 188 0.85 9.48 6.12
C HIS A 188 0.84 9.60 4.59
N THR A 189 1.81 10.32 4.03
CA THR A 189 1.98 10.46 2.59
C THR A 189 2.46 9.16 1.98
N PRO A 190 1.85 8.74 0.85
CA PRO A 190 2.26 7.52 0.19
C PRO A 190 3.71 7.63 -0.29
N ARG A 191 4.33 6.48 -0.47
CA ARG A 191 5.57 6.38 -1.24
C ARG A 191 5.27 6.62 -2.70
N THR A 192 6.17 7.32 -3.38
CA THR A 192 6.12 7.61 -4.81
C THR A 192 7.21 6.87 -5.58
N SER A 193 8.21 6.33 -4.88
CA SER A 193 9.35 5.62 -5.48
C SER A 193 9.85 4.47 -4.60
N HIS A 194 10.35 3.40 -5.22
CA HIS A 194 10.97 2.25 -4.55
C HIS A 194 12.25 2.63 -3.77
N HIS A 195 12.90 3.75 -4.11
CA HIS A 195 14.05 4.24 -3.35
C HIS A 195 13.69 4.70 -1.92
N GLN A 196 12.40 4.93 -1.63
CA GLN A 196 11.91 5.29 -0.30
C GLN A 196 11.59 4.05 0.54
N GLU A 197 11.75 2.84 -0.01
CA GLU A 197 11.66 1.63 0.76
C GLU A 197 12.88 1.53 1.67
N TYR A 198 12.63 1.19 2.94
CA TYR A 198 13.70 0.92 3.90
C TYR A 198 14.63 -0.21 3.42
N HIS A 199 14.07 -1.13 2.63
CA HIS A 199 14.77 -2.22 2.00
C HIS A 199 14.89 -1.96 0.51
N SER A 200 16.06 -1.55 0.06
CA SER A 200 16.27 -1.25 -1.35
C SER A 200 16.39 -2.55 -2.15
N MET A 201 15.52 -2.74 -3.14
CA MET A 201 15.63 -3.83 -4.13
C MET A 201 16.82 -3.66 -5.08
N LYS A 202 17.57 -2.56 -4.97
CA LYS A 202 18.71 -2.24 -5.82
C LYS A 202 19.76 -3.36 -5.82
N GLU A 203 20.10 -3.89 -4.64
CA GLU A 203 21.13 -4.91 -4.52
C GLU A 203 20.72 -6.23 -5.19
N LEU A 204 19.43 -6.58 -5.13
CA LEU A 204 18.89 -7.73 -5.87
C LEU A 204 18.98 -7.50 -7.38
N PHE A 205 18.54 -6.34 -7.87
CA PHE A 205 18.61 -6.02 -9.30
C PHE A 205 20.04 -5.99 -9.83
N GLU A 206 20.99 -5.48 -9.05
CA GLU A 206 22.42 -5.48 -9.39
C GLU A 206 22.99 -6.91 -9.47
N TYR A 207 22.53 -7.82 -8.60
CA TYR A 207 22.87 -9.23 -8.66
C TYR A 207 22.24 -9.93 -9.87
N GLU A 208 20.95 -9.74 -10.14
CA GLU A 208 20.25 -10.32 -11.31
C GLU A 208 20.87 -9.86 -12.64
N GLN A 209 21.35 -8.62 -12.70
CA GLN A 209 22.05 -8.07 -13.86
C GLN A 209 23.52 -8.51 -13.95
N GLY A 210 24.02 -9.27 -12.97
CA GLY A 210 25.39 -9.76 -12.92
C GLY A 210 26.45 -8.70 -12.61
N LEU A 211 26.04 -7.50 -12.15
CA LEU A 211 26.94 -6.43 -11.73
C LEU A 211 27.67 -6.79 -10.42
N ILE A 212 27.04 -7.61 -9.58
CA ILE A 212 27.61 -8.14 -8.35
C ILE A 212 27.61 -9.67 -8.42
N LYS A 213 28.75 -10.29 -8.08
CA LYS A 213 28.88 -11.77 -8.06
C LYS A 213 28.20 -12.42 -6.87
N GLU A 214 28.15 -11.73 -5.73
CA GLU A 214 27.60 -12.25 -4.49
C GLU A 214 26.46 -11.34 -4.00
N PRO A 215 25.26 -11.87 -3.77
CA PRO A 215 24.17 -11.07 -3.28
C PRO A 215 24.48 -10.59 -1.87
N LYS A 216 24.41 -9.27 -1.66
CA LYS A 216 24.38 -8.68 -0.32
C LYS A 216 23.02 -9.00 0.27
N TRP A 217 22.91 -10.13 0.95
CA TRP A 217 21.68 -10.50 1.63
C TRP A 217 21.42 -9.50 2.75
N VAL A 218 20.62 -8.47 2.48
CA VAL A 218 19.93 -7.75 3.54
C VAL A 218 19.00 -8.77 4.19
N GLU A 219 19.08 -8.89 5.51
CA GLU A 219 18.37 -9.88 6.34
C GLU A 219 16.85 -9.78 6.21
N HIS A 220 16.30 -10.19 5.07
CA HIS A 220 14.93 -10.59 4.94
C HIS A 220 14.85 -12.06 5.33
N VAL A 221 15.05 -12.32 6.62
CA VAL A 221 14.56 -13.58 7.20
C VAL A 221 13.05 -13.49 7.13
N SER A 222 12.50 -13.85 5.97
CA SER A 222 11.07 -14.08 5.86
C SER A 222 10.81 -15.27 6.77
N THR A 223 10.05 -15.06 7.84
CA THR A 223 9.69 -16.12 8.80
C THR A 223 8.98 -17.31 8.12
N TYR A 224 8.56 -17.13 6.86
CA TYR A 224 7.90 -18.11 6.01
C TYR A 224 8.76 -18.65 4.86
N SER A 225 10.06 -18.34 4.78
CA SER A 225 10.95 -19.01 3.81
C SER A 225 11.17 -20.46 4.25
N TYR A 226 10.56 -21.39 3.51
CA TYR A 226 10.75 -22.83 3.73
C TYR A 226 12.12 -23.24 3.19
N TYR A 227 13.11 -23.41 4.07
CA TYR A 227 14.41 -23.96 3.68
C TYR A 227 14.27 -25.48 3.49
N VAL A 228 14.34 -25.92 2.23
CA VAL A 228 14.50 -27.34 1.91
C VAL A 228 15.92 -27.72 2.29
N MET A 229 16.07 -28.47 3.40
CA MET A 229 17.35 -29.06 3.75
C MET A 229 17.74 -30.07 2.67
N ASN A 230 18.80 -29.80 1.92
CA ASN A 230 19.39 -30.79 1.02
C ASN A 230 19.90 -31.96 1.86
N GLN A 231 19.36 -33.16 1.64
CA GLN A 231 19.71 -34.40 2.34
C GLN A 231 21.10 -34.95 1.97
N GLY A 232 22.09 -34.06 1.78
CA GLY A 232 23.45 -34.41 1.34
C GLY A 232 24.53 -34.30 2.40
N GLU A 233 24.30 -33.60 3.51
CA GLU A 233 25.28 -33.48 4.60
C GLU A 233 24.77 -34.23 5.83
N LYS A 234 25.00 -35.54 5.83
CA LYS A 234 25.17 -36.29 7.08
C LYS A 234 26.67 -36.47 7.29
N ALA A 235 27.11 -36.01 8.46
CA ALA A 235 28.44 -36.24 9.03
C ALA A 235 28.79 -37.73 9.12
#